data_AF-A0A846C2U7-F1
#
_entry.id   AF-A0A846C2U7-F1
#
_cell.length_a   1.000
_cell.length_b   1.000
_cell.length_c   1.000
_cell.angle_alpha   90.00
_cell.angle_beta   90.00
_cell.angle_gamma   90.00
#
_symmetry.space_group_name_H-M   'P 1'
#
loop_
_entity.id
_entity.type
_entity.pdbx_description
1 polymer ?
#
loop_
_entity_poly.entity_id
_entity_poly.type
_entity_poly.pdbx_seq_one_letter_code
_entity_poly.pdbx_strand_id
1 'polypeptide(L)'
;EKKTVERFLEQIIRHLLLLQYWTVEYQYNANHWLAEIMSFRTQINEDLTQNLRNYLEENQAKVYEKALKYVSQKTGYEIIFPENCPYSLEQLLDMNWLP
;
A
#
# COMPACT_ATOMS: atom_id res chain seq x y z
N GLU A 1 -15.31 -2.55 9.25
CA GLU A 1 -14.42 -1.43 9.64
C GLU A 1 -12.96 -1.88 9.73
N LYS A 2 -12.47 -2.48 10.82
CA LYS A 2 -11.05 -2.92 10.96
C LYS A 2 -10.50 -3.73 9.78
N LYS A 3 -11.19 -4.81 9.39
CA LYS A 3 -10.79 -5.64 8.23
C LYS A 3 -10.85 -4.87 6.90
N THR A 4 -11.73 -3.87 6.81
CA THR A 4 -11.93 -3.05 5.61
C THR A 4 -10.74 -2.11 5.44
N VAL A 5 -10.38 -1.35 6.48
CA VAL A 5 -9.23 -0.43 6.44
C VAL A 5 -7.91 -1.17 6.27
N GLU A 6 -7.77 -2.38 6.84
CA GLU A 6 -6.62 -3.25 6.56
C GLU A 6 -6.51 -3.63 5.08
N ARG A 7 -7.64 -4.01 4.46
CA ARG A 7 -7.66 -4.38 3.04
C ARG A 7 -7.26 -3.19 2.17
N PHE A 8 -7.73 -1.99 2.49
CA PHE A 8 -7.35 -0.79 1.77
C PHE A 8 -5.87 -0.44 1.99
N LEU A 9 -5.36 -0.53 3.21
CA LEU A 9 -3.95 -0.31 3.49
C LEU A 9 -3.06 -1.30 2.72
N GLU A 10 -3.47 -2.57 2.67
CA GLU A 10 -2.79 -3.60 1.88
C GLU A 10 -2.73 -3.21 0.39
N GLN A 11 -3.84 -2.73 -0.17
CA GLN A 11 -3.91 -2.31 -1.57
C GLN A 11 -3.04 -1.08 -1.84
N ILE A 12 -2.99 -0.11 -0.94
CA ILE A 12 -2.09 1.05 -1.05
C ILE A 12 -0.63 0.57 -1.10
N ILE A 13 -0.22 -0.27 -0.14
CA ILE A 13 1.15 -0.80 -0.07
C ILE A 13 1.51 -1.57 -1.35
N ARG A 14 0.61 -2.44 -1.86
CA ARG A 14 0.85 -3.17 -3.11
C ARG A 14 1.15 -2.22 -4.27
N HIS A 15 0.31 -1.21 -4.48
CA HIS A 15 0.48 -0.27 -5.58
C HIS A 15 1.72 0.61 -5.43
N LEU A 16 2.07 1.03 -4.20
CA LEU A 16 3.30 1.76 -3.94
C LEU A 16 4.55 0.91 -4.25
N LEU A 17 4.55 -0.37 -3.85
CA LEU A 17 5.65 -1.29 -4.18
C LEU A 17 5.78 -1.48 -5.69
N LEU A 18 4.67 -1.66 -6.41
CA LEU A 18 4.71 -1.79 -7.87
C LEU A 18 5.19 -0.50 -8.55
N LEU A 19 4.71 0.66 -8.08
CA LEU A 19 5.10 1.97 -8.59
C LEU A 19 6.61 2.22 -8.40
N GLN A 20 7.14 1.92 -7.22
CA GLN A 20 8.52 2.23 -6.86
C GLN A 20 9.54 1.23 -7.42
N TYR A 21 9.19 -0.06 -7.47
CA TYR A 21 10.15 -1.13 -7.77
C TYR A 21 9.92 -1.83 -9.11
N TRP A 22 8.71 -1.83 -9.68
CA TRP A 22 8.43 -2.51 -10.94
C TRP A 22 8.57 -1.58 -12.15
N THR A 23 9.79 -1.11 -12.38
CA THR A 23 10.11 -0.08 -13.40
C THR A 23 9.76 -0.50 -14.83
N VAL A 24 9.78 -1.80 -15.13
CA VAL A 24 9.46 -2.36 -16.47
C VAL A 24 8.01 -2.05 -16.87
N GLU A 25 7.07 -2.16 -15.94
CA GLU A 25 5.64 -1.97 -16.18
C GLU A 25 5.17 -0.52 -15.89
N TYR A 26 6.07 0.32 -15.37
CA TYR A 26 5.76 1.67 -14.89
C TYR A 26 5.10 2.53 -15.96
N GLN A 27 5.65 2.56 -17.18
CA GLN A 27 5.16 3.45 -18.24
C GLN A 27 3.71 3.18 -18.63
N TYR A 28 3.23 1.95 -18.47
CA TYR A 28 1.89 1.55 -18.87
C TYR A 28 0.89 1.58 -17.71
N ASN A 29 1.35 1.35 -16.49
CA ASN A 29 0.48 1.10 -15.35
C ASN A 29 0.53 2.18 -14.25
N ALA A 30 1.52 3.08 -14.25
CA ALA A 30 1.69 4.06 -13.17
C ALA A 30 0.43 4.88 -12.90
N ASN A 31 -0.22 5.40 -13.95
CA ASN A 31 -1.46 6.19 -13.80
C ASN A 31 -2.60 5.39 -13.16
N HIS A 32 -2.72 4.10 -13.51
CA HIS A 32 -3.73 3.23 -12.91
C HIS A 32 -3.43 2.97 -11.43
N TRP A 33 -2.19 2.63 -11.09
CA TRP A 33 -1.79 2.41 -9.70
C TRP A 33 -1.93 3.66 -8.84
N LEU A 34 -1.58 4.82 -9.38
CA LEU A 34 -1.79 6.12 -8.74
C LEU A 34 -3.29 6.34 -8.47
N ALA A 35 -4.15 6.18 -9.47
CA ALA A 35 -5.60 6.34 -9.28
C ALA A 35 -6.16 5.41 -8.19
N GLU A 36 -5.71 4.15 -8.15
CA GLU A 36 -6.07 3.20 -7.10
C GLU A 36 -5.59 3.64 -5.71
N ILE A 37 -4.33 4.10 -5.58
CA ILE A 37 -3.79 4.63 -4.31
C ILE A 37 -4.66 5.78 -3.80
N MET A 38 -5.00 6.74 -4.67
CA MET A 38 -5.84 7.88 -4.30
C MET A 38 -7.22 7.42 -3.86
N SER A 39 -7.84 6.49 -4.58
CA SER A 39 -9.15 5.93 -4.22
C SER A 39 -9.15 5.25 -2.84
N PHE A 40 -8.13 4.44 -2.54
CA PHE A 40 -8.05 3.74 -1.25
C PHE A 40 -7.71 4.69 -0.10
N ARG A 41 -6.86 5.69 -0.31
CA ARG A 41 -6.58 6.71 0.72
C ARG A 41 -7.83 7.51 1.06
N THR A 42 -8.61 7.92 0.06
CA THR A 42 -9.91 8.58 0.29
C THR A 42 -10.83 7.71 1.13
N GLN A 43 -11.02 6.43 0.75
CA GLN A 43 -11.88 5.51 1.49
C GLN A 43 -11.41 5.25 2.94
N ILE A 44 -10.10 5.22 3.20
CA ILE A 44 -9.61 5.11 4.58
C ILE A 44 -9.91 6.40 5.34
N ASN A 45 -9.55 7.56 4.77
CA ASN A 45 -9.61 8.86 5.45
C ASN A 45 -11.05 9.30 5.76
N GLU A 46 -12.06 8.87 4.99
CA GLU A 46 -13.48 9.12 5.28
C GLU A 46 -13.94 8.50 6.60
N ASP A 47 -13.43 7.31 6.94
CA ASP A 47 -13.85 6.52 8.10
C ASP A 47 -12.78 6.44 9.21
N LEU A 48 -11.64 7.12 9.06
CA LEU A 48 -10.47 6.94 9.93
C LEU A 48 -10.65 7.58 11.31
N THR A 49 -11.10 6.77 12.27
CA THR A 49 -11.09 7.13 13.70
C THR A 49 -9.71 6.87 14.34
N GLN A 50 -9.44 7.48 15.51
CA GLN A 50 -8.21 7.21 16.27
C GLN A 50 -8.03 5.72 16.61
N ASN A 51 -9.12 5.01 16.92
CA ASN A 51 -9.08 3.58 17.21
C ASN A 51 -8.68 2.75 15.98
N LEU A 52 -9.17 3.12 14.80
CA LEU A 52 -8.78 2.47 13.54
C LEU A 52 -7.34 2.82 13.18
N ARG A 53 -6.91 4.06 13.42
CA ARG A 53 -5.52 4.48 13.21
C ARG A 53 -4.55 3.67 14.06
N ASN A 54 -4.80 3.56 15.37
CA ASN A 54 -3.96 2.76 16.27
C ASN A 54 -3.92 1.28 15.83
N TYR A 55 -5.08 0.74 15.43
CA TYR A 55 -5.16 -0.61 14.92
C TYR A 55 -4.33 -0.83 13.65
N LEU A 56 -4.33 0.11 12.70
CA LEU A 56 -3.50 0.04 11.50
C LEU A 56 -2.01 0.09 11.84
N GLU A 57 -1.63 0.96 12.78
CA GLU A 57 -0.24 1.09 13.26
C GLU A 57 0.27 -0.25 13.82
N GLU A 58 -0.52 -0.87 14.71
CA GLU A 58 -0.19 -2.17 15.33
C GLU A 58 -0.12 -3.32 14.30
N ASN A 59 -0.88 -3.24 13.21
CA ASN A 59 -0.99 -4.33 12.23
C ASN A 59 -0.21 -4.07 10.93
N GLN A 60 0.46 -2.92 10.79
CA GLN A 60 1.09 -2.50 9.53
C GLN A 60 2.09 -3.55 9.01
N ALA A 61 2.94 -4.11 9.87
CA ALA A 61 3.92 -5.13 9.49
C ALA A 61 3.25 -6.37 8.88
N LYS A 62 2.17 -6.84 9.50
CA LYS A 62 1.38 -7.98 9.00
C LYS A 62 0.67 -7.66 7.69
N VAL A 63 0.18 -6.43 7.53
CA VAL A 63 -0.43 -5.97 6.27
C VAL A 63 0.63 -5.92 5.17
N TYR A 64 1.83 -5.42 5.48
CA TYR A 64 2.95 -5.38 4.57
C TYR A 64 3.36 -6.78 4.09
N GLU A 65 3.47 -7.77 4.98
CA GLU A 65 3.81 -9.14 4.59
C GLU A 65 2.83 -9.73 3.55
N LYS A 66 1.52 -9.42 3.68
CA LYS A 66 0.52 -9.85 2.70
C LYS A 66 0.70 -9.14 1.36
N ALA A 67 0.93 -7.83 1.40
CA ALA A 67 1.19 -7.03 0.20
C ALA A 67 2.45 -7.52 -0.53
N LEU A 68 3.53 -7.77 0.21
CA LEU A 68 4.80 -8.29 -0.29
C LEU A 68 4.59 -9.63 -1.00
N LYS A 69 3.95 -10.60 -0.35
CA LYS A 69 3.62 -11.91 -0.96
C LYS A 69 2.85 -11.75 -2.28
N TYR A 70 1.89 -10.84 -2.31
CA TYR A 70 1.11 -10.59 -3.52
C TYR A 70 1.97 -10.00 -4.65
N VAL A 71 2.74 -8.94 -4.37
CA VAL A 71 3.55 -8.30 -5.41
C VAL A 71 4.69 -9.20 -5.89
N SER A 72 5.34 -9.95 -5.01
CA SER A 72 6.34 -10.95 -5.40
C SER A 72 5.78 -11.98 -6.38
N GLN A 73 4.57 -12.50 -6.10
CA GLN A 73 3.90 -13.42 -7.02
C GLN A 73 3.53 -12.72 -8.35
N LYS A 74 3.02 -11.49 -8.27
CA LYS A 74 2.58 -10.70 -9.44
C LYS A 74 3.74 -10.39 -10.39
N THR A 75 4.92 -10.12 -9.85
CA THR A 75 6.14 -9.83 -10.63
C THR A 75 6.96 -11.08 -10.93
N GLY A 76 6.40 -12.29 -10.75
CA GLY A 76 7.11 -13.54 -11.03
C GLY A 76 8.38 -13.75 -10.20
N TYR A 77 8.51 -13.09 -9.04
CA TYR A 77 9.71 -13.07 -8.19
C TYR A 77 10.96 -12.45 -8.86
N GLU A 78 10.80 -11.72 -9.96
CA GLU A 78 11.93 -11.09 -10.68
C GLU A 78 12.38 -9.77 -10.03
N ILE A 79 11.54 -9.17 -9.18
CA ILE A 79 11.79 -7.90 -8.51
C ILE A 79 12.16 -8.13 -7.05
N ILE A 80 13.26 -7.50 -6.62
CA ILE A 80 13.69 -7.50 -5.22
C ILE A 80 12.98 -6.36 -4.49
N PHE A 81 12.06 -6.72 -3.60
CA PHE A 81 11.39 -5.78 -2.71
C PHE A 81 12.08 -5.76 -1.33
N PRO A 82 11.93 -4.68 -0.54
CA PRO A 82 12.44 -4.64 0.83
C PRO A 82 11.86 -5.77 1.70
N GLU A 83 12.64 -6.24 2.68
CA GLU A 83 12.14 -7.25 3.63
C GLU A 83 11.18 -6.65 4.67
N ASN A 84 11.39 -5.38 5.02
CA ASN A 84 10.56 -4.61 5.96
C ASN A 84 9.83 -3.49 5.23
N CYS A 85 8.67 -3.09 5.74
CA CYS A 85 7.88 -2.02 5.14
C CYS A 85 8.69 -0.71 5.07
N PRO A 86 8.93 -0.15 3.87
CA PRO A 86 9.73 1.06 3.71
C PRO A 86 8.94 2.35 3.98
N TYR A 87 7.65 2.24 4.34
CA TYR A 87 6.72 3.34 4.48
C TYR A 87 6.24 3.45 5.93
N SER A 88 6.09 4.66 6.45
CA SER A 88 5.37 4.93 7.70
C SER A 88 3.85 4.92 7.49
N LEU A 89 3.07 4.73 8.55
CA LEU A 89 1.61 4.85 8.43
C LEU A 89 1.19 6.26 8.00
N GLU A 90 1.90 7.32 8.43
CA GLU A 90 1.65 8.68 7.96
C GLU A 90 1.78 8.79 6.43
N GLN A 91 2.86 8.26 5.86
CA GLN A 91 3.09 8.27 4.41
C GLN A 91 2.03 7.46 3.65
N LEU A 92 1.60 6.33 4.20
CA LEU A 92 0.58 5.49 3.57
C LEU A 92 -0.77 6.21 3.49
N LEU A 93 -1.09 7.06 4.47
CA LEU A 93 -2.37 7.76 4.56
C LEU A 93 -2.36 9.18 3.94
N ASP A 94 -1.18 9.77 3.72
CA ASP A 94 -1.04 11.11 3.16
C ASP A 94 -1.44 11.17 1.68
N MET A 95 -2.48 11.94 1.37
CA MET A 95 -3.01 12.14 0.01
C MET A 95 -1.99 12.71 -0.98
N ASN A 96 -0.98 13.44 -0.50
CA ASN A 96 -0.03 14.17 -1.35
C ASN A 96 1.35 13.49 -1.42
N TRP A 97 1.55 12.39 -0.69
CA TRP A 97 2.85 11.73 -0.63
C TRP A 97 2.95 10.56 -1.62
N LEU A 98 4.09 10.47 -2.30
CA LEU A 98 4.51 9.34 -3.14
C LEU A 98 6.03 9.11 -2.94
N PRO A 99 6.50 7.85 -3.04
CA PRO A 99 7.91 7.47 -2.90
C PRO A 99 8.75 7.66 -4.17
#